data_AF-A0A958LNZ7-F1
#
_entry.id   AF-A0A958LNZ7-F1
#
_cell.length_a   1.000
_cell.length_b   1.000
_cell.length_c   1.000
_cell.angle_alpha   90.00
_cell.angle_beta   90.00
_cell.angle_gamma   90.00
#
_symmetry.space_group_name_H-M   'P 1'
#
loop_
_entity.id
_entity.type
_entity.pdbx_description
1 polymer ?
#
loop_
_entity_poly.entity_id
_entity_poly.type
_entity_poly.pdbx_seq_one_letter_code
_entity_poly.pdbx_strand_id
1 'polypeptide(L)'
;MASLPAIDYERMEADRLATHEEELKKELQARVSSGGGHSSLRRMVLKLVTEGEYDLAQEEVEDYLRFRAKFPNFQSRCERYQEHCKDLIGAIRTKRNFPGLQTLSISKQQELHDKVIEHFDELKDYLKQIEMVEREVRMDDMRSTVWFIRTLFQCVLAVVGVAFFLDLTGGMASSFVIVVNKLLTDGASWLVSLF
;
A
#
# COMPACT_ATOMS: atom_id res chain seq x y z
N MET A 1 5.33 -41.59 59.67
CA MET A 1 6.33 -41.17 58.66
C MET A 1 5.55 -40.70 57.45
N ALA A 2 5.41 -39.39 57.26
CA ALA A 2 4.75 -38.84 56.08
C ALA A 2 5.68 -39.03 54.88
N SER A 3 5.26 -39.80 53.88
CA SER A 3 5.97 -39.92 52.61
C SER A 3 6.03 -38.55 51.97
N LEU A 4 7.24 -38.02 51.75
CA LEU A 4 7.43 -36.80 50.98
C LEU A 4 6.77 -37.00 49.60
N PRO A 5 5.97 -36.05 49.12
CA PRO A 5 5.39 -36.15 47.78
C PRO A 5 6.53 -36.24 46.77
N ALA A 6 6.51 -37.30 45.95
CA ALA A 6 7.46 -37.44 44.84
C ALA A 6 7.25 -36.25 43.91
N ILE A 7 8.26 -35.38 43.85
CA ILE A 7 8.26 -34.22 42.96
C ILE A 7 8.35 -34.76 41.54
N ASP A 8 7.29 -34.55 40.76
CA ASP A 8 7.23 -34.92 39.35
C ASP A 8 7.93 -33.83 38.53
N TYR A 9 9.21 -34.07 38.24
CA TYR A 9 10.06 -33.14 37.50
C TYR A 9 9.60 -32.97 36.05
N GLU A 10 9.07 -34.02 35.42
CA GLU A 10 8.58 -33.96 34.04
C GLU A 10 7.39 -33.00 33.90
N ARG A 11 6.47 -33.02 34.87
CA ARG A 11 5.35 -32.07 34.91
C ARG A 11 5.81 -30.64 35.11
N MET A 12 6.78 -30.38 36.00
CA MET A 12 7.29 -29.01 36.20
C MET A 12 8.03 -28.47 34.98
N GLU A 13 8.74 -29.31 34.23
CA GLU A 13 9.39 -28.89 32.99
C GLU A 13 8.37 -28.56 31.90
N ALA A 14 7.33 -29.39 31.72
CA ALA A 14 6.25 -29.12 30.78
C ALA A 14 5.51 -27.80 31.10
N ASP A 15 5.24 -27.53 32.38
CA ASP A 15 4.54 -26.32 32.83
C ASP A 15 5.36 -25.05 32.59
N ARG A 16 6.68 -25.10 32.80
CA ARG A 16 7.60 -23.99 32.49
C ARG A 16 7.62 -23.67 31.00
N LEU A 17 7.59 -24.69 30.14
CA LEU A 17 7.61 -24.50 28.69
C LEU A 17 6.32 -23.88 28.18
N ALA A 18 5.18 -24.36 28.67
CA ALA A 18 3.89 -23.75 28.38
C ALA A 18 3.88 -22.27 28.78
N THR A 19 4.41 -21.96 29.97
CA THR A 19 4.51 -20.57 30.46
C THR A 19 5.38 -19.70 29.53
N HIS A 20 6.54 -20.19 29.11
CA HIS A 20 7.43 -19.46 28.20
C HIS A 20 6.82 -19.25 26.80
N GLU A 21 6.11 -20.26 26.28
CA GLU A 21 5.44 -20.11 24.99
C GLU A 21 4.27 -19.11 25.07
N GLU A 22 3.50 -19.15 26.16
CA GLU A 22 2.42 -18.18 26.40
C GLU A 22 2.95 -16.75 26.55
N GLU A 23 4.08 -16.57 27.23
CA GLU A 23 4.74 -15.28 27.39
C GLU A 23 5.18 -14.71 26.04
N LEU A 24 5.86 -15.52 25.22
CA LEU A 24 6.25 -15.15 23.86
C LEU A 24 5.01 -14.77 23.03
N LYS A 25 3.98 -15.61 23.04
CA LYS A 25 2.75 -15.36 22.29
C LYS A 25 2.08 -14.05 22.70
N LYS A 26 2.02 -13.78 24.00
CA LYS A 26 1.46 -12.53 24.56
C LYS A 26 2.28 -11.32 24.14
N GLU A 27 3.61 -11.42 24.15
CA GLU A 27 4.48 -10.34 23.71
C GLU A 27 4.31 -10.05 22.21
N LEU A 28 4.28 -11.10 21.38
CA LEU A 28 4.01 -10.96 19.94
C LEU A 28 2.64 -10.33 19.69
N GLN A 29 1.58 -10.77 20.39
CA GLN A 29 0.24 -10.17 20.28
C GLN A 29 0.20 -8.69 20.67
N ALA A 30 0.94 -8.30 21.72
CA ALA A 30 1.06 -6.90 22.12
C ALA A 30 1.71 -6.06 20.99
N ARG A 31 2.71 -6.62 20.31
CA ARG A 31 3.40 -5.99 19.17
C ARG A 31 2.52 -5.90 17.92
N VAL A 32 1.62 -6.86 17.69
CA VAL A 32 0.60 -6.74 16.63
C VAL A 32 -0.37 -5.59 16.92
N SER A 33 -0.79 -5.46 18.17
CA SER A 33 -1.81 -4.49 18.59
C SER A 33 -1.32 -3.04 18.56
N SER A 34 -0.01 -2.80 18.77
CA SER A 34 0.61 -1.47 18.69
C SER A 34 0.79 -0.96 17.25
N GLY A 35 0.65 -1.83 16.24
CA GLY A 35 0.71 -1.50 14.82
C GLY A 35 -0.62 -0.91 14.30
N GLY A 36 -0.87 0.36 14.58
CA GLY A 36 -2.07 1.09 14.15
C GLY A 36 -2.39 0.97 12.64
N GLY A 37 -3.61 0.51 12.34
CA GLY A 37 -4.18 0.33 10.99
C GLY A 37 -5.09 -0.90 10.92
N HIS A 38 -6.40 -0.74 10.66
CA HIS A 38 -7.41 -1.78 10.82
C HIS A 38 -7.54 -2.81 9.68
N SER A 39 -6.81 -2.68 8.57
CA SER A 39 -7.03 -3.54 7.38
C SER A 39 -5.80 -3.70 6.50
N SER A 40 -4.65 -4.01 7.10
CA SER A 40 -3.37 -4.03 6.41
C SER A 40 -2.79 -5.45 6.37
N LEU A 41 -2.18 -5.83 5.23
CA LEU A 41 -1.46 -7.11 5.01
C LEU A 41 -0.64 -7.48 6.24
N ARG A 42 0.06 -6.49 6.79
CA ARG A 42 0.88 -6.62 7.98
C ARG A 42 0.14 -7.26 9.16
N ARG A 43 -1.08 -6.84 9.47
CA ARG A 43 -1.84 -7.41 10.60
C ARG A 43 -2.19 -8.88 10.37
N MET A 44 -2.59 -9.23 9.15
CA MET A 44 -2.94 -10.61 8.78
C MET A 44 -1.74 -11.53 8.96
N VAL A 45 -0.62 -11.18 8.32
CA VAL A 45 0.61 -11.98 8.33
C VAL A 45 1.17 -12.09 9.75
N LEU A 46 1.27 -10.98 10.49
CA LEU A 46 1.77 -11.03 11.87
C LEU A 46 0.88 -11.85 12.80
N LYS A 47 -0.45 -11.83 12.59
CA LYS A 47 -1.38 -12.67 13.34
C LYS A 47 -1.14 -14.15 13.06
N LEU A 48 -1.04 -14.54 11.78
CA LEU A 48 -0.75 -15.92 11.38
C LEU A 48 0.59 -16.42 11.96
N VAL A 49 1.63 -15.61 11.90
CA VAL A 49 2.95 -15.93 12.50
C VAL A 49 2.85 -16.10 14.02
N THR A 50 2.04 -15.28 14.69
CA THR A 50 1.81 -15.40 16.14
C THR A 50 1.05 -16.69 16.49
N GLU A 51 0.08 -17.06 15.65
CA GLU A 51 -0.71 -18.30 15.78
C GLU A 51 0.10 -19.56 15.43
N GLY A 52 1.24 -19.41 14.75
CA GLY A 52 2.11 -20.51 14.33
C GLY A 52 1.78 -21.06 12.94
N GLU A 53 0.87 -20.40 12.22
CA GLU A 53 0.43 -20.74 10.87
C GLU A 53 1.39 -20.16 9.82
N TYR A 54 2.65 -20.61 9.85
CA TYR A 54 3.73 -20.03 9.03
C TYR A 54 3.54 -20.26 7.53
N ASP A 55 3.02 -21.42 7.15
CA ASP A 55 2.81 -21.77 5.73
C ASP A 55 1.74 -20.84 5.11
N LEU A 56 0.62 -20.65 5.83
CA LEU A 56 -0.41 -19.68 5.45
C LEU A 56 0.12 -18.24 5.43
N ALA A 57 0.98 -17.87 6.39
CA ALA A 57 1.58 -16.54 6.41
C ALA A 57 2.45 -16.27 5.17
N GLN A 58 3.21 -17.27 4.69
CA GLN A 58 4.01 -17.15 3.48
C GLN A 58 3.13 -17.07 2.22
N GLU A 59 2.06 -17.86 2.16
CA GLU A 59 1.07 -17.83 1.08
C GLU A 59 0.38 -16.47 1.00
N GLU A 60 -0.09 -15.91 2.11
CA GLU A 60 -0.72 -14.59 2.17
C GLU A 60 0.21 -13.47 1.67
N VAL A 61 1.49 -13.52 2.02
CA VAL A 61 2.50 -12.56 1.51
C VAL A 61 2.65 -12.67 -0.01
N GLU A 62 2.58 -13.87 -0.57
CA GLU A 62 2.67 -14.11 -2.00
C GLU A 62 1.40 -13.74 -2.77
N ASP A 63 0.25 -14.15 -2.26
CA ASP A 63 -1.04 -13.85 -2.86
C ASP A 63 -1.35 -12.36 -2.86
N TYR A 64 -0.90 -11.64 -1.83
CA TYR A 64 -1.02 -10.18 -1.80
C TYR A 64 -0.39 -9.51 -3.03
N LEU A 65 0.79 -9.96 -3.42
CA LEU A 65 1.51 -9.41 -4.56
C LEU A 65 0.88 -9.82 -5.88
N ARG A 66 0.43 -11.08 -5.98
CA ARG A 66 -0.30 -11.57 -7.16
C ARG A 66 -1.59 -10.80 -7.39
N PHE A 67 -2.39 -10.56 -6.35
CA PHE A 67 -3.64 -9.80 -6.47
C PHE A 67 -3.41 -8.35 -6.89
N ARG A 68 -2.27 -7.76 -6.50
CA ARG A 68 -1.88 -6.38 -6.79
C ARG A 68 -1.04 -6.23 -8.06
N ALA A 69 -0.78 -7.31 -8.80
CA ALA A 69 -0.09 -7.28 -10.09
C ALA A 69 -0.79 -6.43 -11.17
N LYS A 70 -2.02 -5.97 -10.91
CA LYS A 70 -2.72 -4.97 -11.74
C LYS A 70 -1.99 -3.64 -11.84
N PHE A 71 -1.13 -3.32 -10.88
CA PHE A 71 -0.37 -2.08 -10.90
C PHE A 71 1.01 -2.28 -11.56
N PRO A 72 1.37 -1.49 -12.59
CA PRO A 72 2.67 -1.58 -13.23
C PRO A 72 3.78 -1.27 -12.23
N ASN A 73 4.89 -2.02 -12.30
CA ASN A 73 6.07 -1.88 -11.43
C ASN A 73 5.87 -2.15 -9.93
N PHE A 74 4.66 -2.50 -9.46
CA PHE A 74 4.46 -2.86 -8.05
C PHE A 74 5.20 -4.15 -7.69
N GLN A 75 5.01 -5.19 -8.51
CA GLN A 75 5.63 -6.50 -8.30
C GLN A 75 7.15 -6.42 -8.24
N SER A 76 7.79 -5.78 -9.23
CA SER A 76 9.26 -5.67 -9.29
C SER A 76 9.85 -4.87 -8.13
N ARG A 77 9.13 -3.88 -7.60
CA ARG A 77 9.56 -3.10 -6.44
C ARG A 77 9.40 -3.85 -5.12
N CYS A 78 8.45 -4.78 -5.04
CA CYS A 78 8.12 -5.49 -3.81
C CYS A 78 8.71 -6.91 -3.72
N GLU A 79 9.17 -7.49 -4.82
CA GLU A 79 9.74 -8.85 -4.88
C GLU A 79 10.86 -9.07 -3.85
N ARG A 80 11.82 -8.14 -3.74
CA ARG A 80 12.89 -8.23 -2.74
C ARG A 80 12.36 -8.22 -1.30
N TYR A 81 11.31 -7.43 -1.03
CA TYR A 81 10.71 -7.38 0.30
C TYR A 81 9.90 -8.64 0.59
N GLN A 82 9.26 -9.22 -0.43
CA GLN A 82 8.54 -10.48 -0.34
C GLN A 82 9.45 -11.62 0.06
N GLU A 83 10.56 -11.79 -0.65
CA GLU A 83 11.55 -12.84 -0.38
C GLU A 83 12.07 -12.71 1.05
N HIS A 84 12.45 -11.50 1.45
CA HIS A 84 12.93 -11.26 2.82
C HIS A 84 11.86 -11.54 3.89
N CYS A 85 10.60 -11.18 3.64
CA CYS A 85 9.49 -11.55 4.53
C CYS A 85 9.36 -13.07 4.67
N LYS A 86 9.46 -13.83 3.57
CA LYS A 86 9.39 -15.31 3.61
C LYS A 86 10.54 -15.91 4.41
N ASP A 87 11.75 -15.38 4.23
CA ASP A 87 12.94 -15.79 4.98
C ASP A 87 12.79 -15.52 6.48
N LEU A 88 12.29 -14.34 6.85
CA LEU A 88 12.02 -13.98 8.25
C LEU A 88 10.99 -14.91 8.88
N ILE A 89 9.88 -15.21 8.17
CA ILE A 89 8.85 -16.16 8.63
C ILE A 89 9.46 -17.55 8.85
N GLY A 90 10.27 -18.04 7.90
CA GLY A 90 10.96 -19.33 8.02
C GLY A 90 11.96 -19.37 9.18
N ALA A 91 12.67 -18.26 9.40
CA ALA A 91 13.62 -18.13 10.50
C ALA A 91 12.92 -18.08 11.87
N ILE A 92 11.75 -17.44 11.97
CA ILE A 92 10.90 -17.44 13.17
C ILE A 92 10.41 -18.87 13.45
N ARG A 93 9.86 -19.57 12.44
CA ARG A 93 9.42 -20.97 12.54
C ARG A 93 10.53 -21.87 13.09
N THR A 94 11.73 -21.74 12.53
CA THR A 94 12.88 -22.58 12.89
C THR A 94 13.35 -22.33 14.32
N LYS A 95 13.36 -21.05 14.77
CA LYS A 95 13.80 -20.70 16.13
C LYS A 95 12.76 -21.06 17.18
N ARG A 96 11.48 -20.85 16.90
CA ARG A 96 10.39 -21.20 17.82
C ARG A 96 10.22 -22.71 17.97
N ASN A 97 10.40 -23.46 16.88
CA ASN A 97 10.31 -24.94 16.88
C ASN A 97 11.68 -25.61 16.94
N PHE A 98 12.66 -24.99 17.59
CA PHE A 98 14.03 -25.53 17.62
C PHE A 98 14.06 -26.91 18.31
N PRO A 99 14.59 -27.96 17.66
CA PRO A 99 14.63 -29.29 18.23
C PRO A 99 15.52 -29.31 19.48
N GLY A 100 14.99 -29.82 20.59
CA GLY A 100 15.72 -29.85 21.86
C GLY A 100 15.85 -28.48 22.53
N LEU A 101 14.98 -27.51 22.22
CA LEU A 101 14.90 -26.21 22.92
C LEU A 101 14.94 -26.38 24.45
N GLN A 102 14.26 -27.40 24.97
CA GLN A 102 14.17 -27.73 26.39
C GLN A 102 15.51 -28.17 27.01
N THR A 103 16.39 -28.77 26.20
CA THR A 103 17.72 -29.23 26.64
C THR A 103 18.77 -28.12 26.68
N LEU A 104 18.44 -26.95 26.12
CA LEU A 104 19.33 -25.80 26.10
C LEU A 104 19.33 -25.09 27.46
N SER A 105 20.43 -24.39 27.74
CA SER A 105 20.50 -23.51 28.90
C SER A 105 19.48 -22.36 28.79
N ILE A 106 19.01 -21.86 29.93
CA ILE A 106 18.07 -20.72 30.01
C ILE A 106 18.59 -19.52 29.22
N SER A 107 19.89 -19.22 29.32
CA SER A 107 20.50 -18.13 28.55
C SER A 107 20.37 -18.30 27.04
N LYS A 108 20.45 -19.54 26.53
CA LYS A 108 20.31 -19.82 25.10
C LYS A 108 18.85 -19.82 24.64
N GLN A 109 17.93 -20.28 25.50
CA GLN A 109 16.49 -20.15 25.27
C GLN A 109 16.08 -18.68 25.16
N GLN A 110 16.59 -17.83 26.08
CA GLN A 110 16.35 -16.38 26.03
C GLN A 110 16.94 -15.75 24.76
N GLU A 111 18.15 -16.13 24.36
CA GLU A 111 18.74 -15.63 23.12
C GLU A 111 17.89 -15.99 21.89
N LEU A 112 17.36 -17.21 21.83
CA LEU A 112 16.43 -17.62 20.76
C LEU A 112 15.14 -16.81 20.79
N HIS A 113 14.59 -16.58 21.98
CA HIS A 113 13.40 -15.76 22.19
C HIS A 113 13.62 -14.32 21.70
N ASP A 114 14.70 -13.68 22.10
CA ASP A 114 15.07 -12.32 21.69
C ASP A 114 15.25 -12.24 20.17
N LYS A 115 15.85 -13.28 19.55
CA LYS A 115 16.00 -13.36 18.10
C LYS A 115 14.68 -13.54 17.36
N VAL A 116 13.72 -14.28 17.93
CA VAL A 116 12.36 -14.38 17.37
C VAL A 116 11.69 -13.01 17.37
N ILE A 117 11.82 -12.25 18.47
CA ILE A 117 11.27 -10.90 18.57
C ILE A 117 11.91 -9.96 17.55
N GLU A 118 13.24 -9.99 17.42
CA GLU A 118 13.99 -9.17 16.45
C GLU A 118 13.51 -9.45 15.03
N HIS A 119 13.42 -10.72 14.63
CA HIS A 119 12.92 -11.11 13.31
C HIS A 119 11.46 -10.72 13.10
N PHE A 120 10.63 -10.76 14.15
CA PHE A 120 9.22 -10.37 14.09
C PHE A 120 9.04 -8.86 13.90
N ASP A 121 9.85 -8.05 14.59
CA ASP A 121 9.87 -6.59 14.39
C ASP A 121 10.39 -6.23 13.00
N GLU A 122 11.43 -6.91 12.52
CA GLU A 122 11.94 -6.73 11.17
C GLU A 122 10.87 -7.08 10.12
N LEU A 123 10.16 -8.20 10.30
CA LEU A 123 9.04 -8.60 9.44
C LEU A 123 7.95 -7.53 9.40
N LYS A 124 7.58 -6.97 10.57
CA LYS A 124 6.61 -5.87 10.67
C LYS A 124 7.04 -4.65 9.87
N ASP A 125 8.32 -4.31 9.87
CA ASP A 125 8.86 -3.17 9.14
C ASP A 125 8.89 -3.41 7.62
N TYR A 126 9.27 -4.60 7.16
CA TYR A 126 9.23 -4.93 5.73
C TYR A 126 7.80 -5.01 5.18
N LEU A 127 6.85 -5.57 5.93
CA LEU A 127 5.44 -5.54 5.56
C LEU A 127 4.91 -4.10 5.45
N LYS A 128 5.38 -3.20 6.34
CA LYS A 128 5.08 -1.76 6.25
C LYS A 128 5.67 -1.14 4.98
N GLN A 129 6.87 -1.53 4.54
CA GLN A 129 7.45 -1.05 3.28
C GLN A 129 6.61 -1.48 2.07
N ILE A 130 6.15 -2.74 2.02
CA ILE A 130 5.26 -3.24 0.96
C ILE A 130 3.98 -2.40 0.89
N GLU A 131 3.33 -2.14 2.02
CA GLU A 131 2.14 -1.27 2.10
C GLU A 131 2.44 0.18 1.68
N MET A 132 3.65 0.68 1.94
CA MET A 132 4.08 2.02 1.54
C MET A 132 4.21 2.13 0.01
N VAL A 133 4.84 1.14 -0.62
CA VAL A 133 4.97 1.07 -2.09
C VAL A 133 3.59 0.99 -2.73
N GLU A 134 2.65 0.23 -2.17
CA GLU A 134 1.28 0.16 -2.69
C GLU A 134 0.58 1.52 -2.63
N ARG A 135 0.71 2.24 -1.51
CA ARG A 135 0.14 3.58 -1.38
C ARG A 135 0.75 4.56 -2.38
N GLU A 136 2.06 4.49 -2.61
CA GLU A 136 2.75 5.33 -3.58
C GLU A 136 2.23 5.09 -4.99
N VAL A 137 2.16 3.83 -5.41
CA VAL A 137 1.66 3.45 -6.74
C VAL A 137 0.19 3.85 -6.92
N ARG A 138 -0.63 3.67 -5.89
CA ARG A 138 -2.03 4.13 -5.92
C ARG A 138 -2.16 5.65 -6.03
N MET A 139 -1.27 6.41 -5.39
CA MET A 139 -1.23 7.86 -5.51
C MET A 139 -0.81 8.31 -6.92
N ASP A 140 0.09 7.59 -7.56
CA ASP A 140 0.55 7.91 -8.92
C ASP A 140 -0.55 7.70 -9.97
N ASP A 141 -1.36 6.64 -9.84
CA ASP A 141 -2.55 6.44 -10.68
C ASP A 141 -3.58 7.55 -10.48
N MET A 142 -3.81 7.97 -9.24
CA MET A 142 -4.71 9.08 -8.93
C MET A 142 -4.20 10.39 -9.53
N ARG A 143 -2.91 10.67 -9.41
CA ARG A 143 -2.30 11.86 -10.03
C ARG A 143 -2.49 11.84 -11.54
N SER A 144 -2.17 10.75 -12.20
CA SER A 144 -2.30 10.60 -13.66
C SER A 144 -3.74 10.85 -14.12
N THR A 145 -4.74 10.34 -13.38
CA THR A 145 -6.16 10.60 -13.64
C THR A 145 -6.51 12.09 -13.50
N VAL A 146 -5.99 12.76 -12.47
CA VAL A 146 -6.19 14.21 -12.28
C VAL A 146 -5.57 15.02 -13.42
N TRP A 147 -4.37 14.68 -13.86
CA TRP A 147 -3.72 15.32 -15.02
C TRP A 147 -4.55 15.13 -16.30
N PHE A 148 -5.06 13.92 -16.52
CA PHE A 148 -5.93 13.62 -17.66
C PHE A 148 -7.22 14.46 -17.64
N ILE A 149 -7.91 14.52 -16.50
CA ILE A 149 -9.14 15.32 -16.35
C ILE A 149 -8.88 16.81 -16.59
N ARG A 150 -7.78 17.35 -16.04
CA ARG A 150 -7.40 18.75 -16.27
C ARG A 150 -7.14 19.04 -17.74
N THR A 151 -6.42 18.14 -18.41
CA THR A 151 -6.11 18.26 -19.85
C THR A 151 -7.38 18.18 -20.69
N LEU A 152 -8.28 17.23 -20.39
CA LEU A 152 -9.58 17.10 -21.04
C LEU A 152 -10.40 18.39 -20.92
N PHE A 153 -10.45 18.98 -19.72
CA PHE A 153 -11.15 20.23 -19.49
C PHE A 153 -10.55 21.38 -20.32
N GLN A 154 -9.22 21.48 -20.37
CA GLN A 154 -8.52 22.48 -21.20
C GLN A 154 -8.79 22.29 -22.70
N CYS A 155 -8.82 21.05 -23.19
CA CYS A 155 -9.16 20.76 -24.58
C CYS A 155 -10.61 21.16 -24.91
N VAL A 156 -11.57 20.85 -24.04
CA VAL A 156 -12.97 21.25 -24.21
C VAL A 156 -13.09 22.78 -24.25
N LEU A 157 -12.42 23.48 -23.32
CA LEU A 157 -12.42 24.94 -23.28
C LEU A 157 -11.78 25.56 -24.54
N ALA A 158 -10.71 24.95 -25.06
CA ALA A 158 -10.08 25.38 -26.30
C ALA A 158 -11.01 25.20 -27.52
N VAL A 159 -11.70 24.06 -27.63
CA VAL A 159 -12.68 23.82 -28.72
C VAL A 159 -13.83 24.81 -28.64
N VAL A 160 -14.40 25.02 -27.45
CA VAL A 160 -15.46 26.02 -27.23
C VAL A 160 -14.96 27.42 -27.58
N GLY A 161 -13.74 27.77 -27.17
CA GLY A 161 -13.11 29.06 -27.49
C GLY A 161 -12.93 29.27 -29.00
N VAL A 162 -12.49 28.24 -29.73
CA VAL A 162 -12.34 28.30 -31.20
C VAL A 162 -13.71 28.41 -31.87
N ALA A 163 -14.70 27.63 -31.46
CA ALA A 163 -16.06 27.73 -31.99
C ALA A 163 -16.65 29.13 -31.78
N PHE A 164 -16.52 29.67 -30.56
CA PHE A 164 -16.95 31.03 -30.26
C PHE A 164 -16.21 32.08 -31.10
N PHE A 165 -14.90 31.91 -31.32
CA PHE A 165 -14.12 32.80 -32.17
C PHE A 165 -14.55 32.76 -33.65
N LEU A 166 -14.86 31.56 -34.17
CA LEU A 166 -15.40 31.39 -35.52
C LEU A 166 -16.79 32.01 -35.66
N ASP A 167 -17.67 31.85 -34.68
CA ASP A 167 -19.00 32.47 -34.68
C ASP A 167 -18.91 34.00 -34.60
N LEU A 168 -17.99 34.51 -33.77
CA LEU A 168 -17.76 35.95 -33.63
C LEU A 168 -17.23 36.55 -34.93
N THR A 169 -16.26 35.89 -35.58
CA THR A 169 -15.74 36.36 -36.87
C THR A 169 -16.76 36.20 -38.01
N GLY A 170 -17.50 35.10 -38.10
CA GLY A 170 -18.53 34.90 -39.13
C GLY A 170 -19.74 35.84 -38.99
N GLY A 171 -20.25 36.03 -37.77
CA GLY A 171 -21.40 36.90 -37.49
C GLY A 171 -21.07 38.39 -37.51
N MET A 172 -19.92 38.79 -36.95
CA MET A 172 -19.51 40.19 -36.96
C MET A 172 -18.94 40.63 -38.31
N ALA A 173 -18.18 39.78 -39.03
CA ALA A 173 -17.63 40.20 -40.32
C ALA A 173 -18.72 40.42 -41.37
N SER A 174 -19.77 39.59 -41.40
CA SER A 174 -20.90 39.79 -42.31
C SER A 174 -21.65 41.10 -41.99
N SER A 175 -21.92 41.36 -40.71
CA SER A 175 -22.56 42.61 -40.27
C SER A 175 -21.69 43.84 -40.56
N PHE A 176 -20.38 43.74 -40.35
CA PHE A 176 -19.43 44.81 -40.63
C PHE A 176 -19.34 45.13 -42.13
N VAL A 177 -19.27 44.10 -42.99
CA VAL A 177 -19.27 44.26 -44.44
C VAL A 177 -20.57 44.91 -44.93
N ILE A 178 -21.72 44.54 -44.36
CA ILE A 178 -23.01 45.17 -44.71
C ILE A 178 -23.03 46.65 -44.32
N VAL A 179 -22.56 47.00 -43.12
CA VAL A 179 -22.53 48.40 -42.67
C VAL A 179 -21.56 49.21 -43.53
N VAL A 180 -20.37 48.70 -43.81
CA VAL A 180 -19.39 49.38 -44.68
C VAL A 180 -19.93 49.56 -46.09
N ASN A 181 -20.53 48.53 -46.70
CA ASN A 181 -21.14 48.65 -48.02
C ASN A 181 -22.29 49.66 -48.04
N LYS A 182 -23.13 49.69 -47.00
CA LYS A 182 -24.20 50.67 -46.89
C LYS A 182 -23.65 52.10 -46.77
N LEU A 183 -22.61 52.30 -45.96
CA LEU A 183 -21.95 53.59 -45.77
C LEU A 183 -21.26 54.07 -47.06
N LEU A 184 -20.64 53.16 -47.81
CA LEU A 184 -20.06 53.45 -49.13
C LEU A 184 -21.14 53.78 -50.17
N THR A 185 -22.26 53.06 -50.16
CA THR A 185 -23.38 53.30 -51.09
C THR A 185 -24.06 54.64 -50.79
N ASP A 186 -24.33 54.92 -49.51
CA ASP A 186 -24.91 56.18 -49.06
C ASP A 186 -23.96 57.35 -49.36
N GLY A 187 -22.66 57.18 -49.09
CA GLY A 187 -21.62 58.17 -49.42
C GLY A 187 -21.48 58.41 -50.92
N ALA A 188 -21.49 57.35 -51.74
CA ALA A 188 -21.47 57.48 -53.20
C ALA A 188 -22.73 58.16 -53.74
N SER A 189 -23.90 57.83 -53.20
CA SER A 189 -25.17 58.45 -53.60
C SER A 189 -25.21 59.94 -53.24
N TRP A 190 -24.69 60.32 -52.07
CA TRP A 190 -24.54 61.71 -51.67
C TRP A 190 -23.60 62.46 -52.60
N LEU A 191 -22.44 61.87 -52.94
CA LEU A 191 -21.44 62.49 -53.81
C LEU A 191 -21.98 62.68 -55.24
N VAL A 192 -22.72 61.70 -55.77
CA VAL A 192 -23.43 61.81 -57.05
C VAL A 192 -24.52 62.87 -57.00
N SER A 193 -25.21 63.05 -55.87
CA SER A 193 -26.23 64.09 -55.73
C SER A 193 -25.67 65.51 -55.56
N LEU A 194 -24.37 65.64 -55.30
CA LEU A 194 -23.69 66.92 -55.10
C LEU A 194 -23.15 67.52 -56.42
N PHE A 195 -23.04 66.70 -57.47
CA PHE A 195 -22.62 67.07 -58.82
C PHE A 195 -23.82 67.11 -59.77
#